data_AF-T1A950-F1
#
_entry.id   AF-T1A950-F1
#
_cell.length_a   1.000
_cell.length_b   1.000
_cell.length_c   1.000
_cell.angle_alpha   90.00
_cell.angle_beta   90.00
_cell.angle_gamma   90.00
#
_symmetry.space_group_name_H-M   'P 1'
#
loop_
_entity.id
_entity.type
_entity.pdbx_description
1 polymer ?
#
loop_
_entity_poly.entity_id
_entity_poly.type
_entity_poly.pdbx_seq_one_letter_code
_entity_poly.pdbx_strand_id
1 'polypeptide(L)' 'QGAVLGGAVKDVLLLDVTPLSLGIETMGGVMTKLVEKNTTIPTKAAQDFPPPRTTSPR' A
#
# COMPACT_ATOMS: atom_id res chain seq x y z
N GLN A 1 17.54 -4.08 -23.71
CA GLN A 1 16.17 -4.31 -24.20
C GLN A 1 16.25 -5.21 -25.43
N GLY A 2 15.77 -6.46 -25.35
CA GLY A 2 15.96 -7.39 -26.48
C GLY A 2 15.38 -8.78 -26.30
N ALA A 3 14.23 -8.93 -25.61
CA ALA A 3 13.61 -10.25 -25.44
C ALA A 3 12.10 -10.17 -25.16
N VAL A 4 11.34 -9.40 -25.97
CA VAL A 4 9.87 -9.28 -25.79
C VAL A 4 9.06 -9.60 -27.04
N LEU A 5 9.67 -10.11 -28.11
CA LEU A 5 9.00 -10.26 -29.42
C LEU A 5 9.13 -11.66 -30.04
N GLY A 6 8.82 -12.72 -29.29
CA GLY A 6 8.85 -14.06 -29.87
C GLY A 6 8.24 -15.16 -29.03
N GLY A 7 6.92 -15.31 -29.13
CA GLY A 7 6.24 -16.59 -28.91
C GLY A 7 6.03 -17.01 -27.45
N ALA A 8 4.77 -17.12 -27.05
CA ALA A 8 4.33 -17.61 -25.73
C ALA A 8 4.93 -16.83 -24.55
N VAL A 9 4.82 -15.50 -24.61
CA VAL A 9 4.94 -14.69 -23.40
C VAL A 9 3.72 -15.02 -22.55
N LYS A 10 3.86 -15.96 -21.60
CA LYS A 10 2.92 -16.10 -20.49
C LYS A 10 2.63 -14.69 -20.01
N ASP A 11 1.37 -14.29 -20.08
CA ASP A 11 0.86 -12.97 -19.71
C ASP A 11 1.70 -12.35 -18.59
N VAL A 12 2.75 -11.61 -18.99
CA VAL A 12 3.45 -10.71 -18.09
C VAL A 12 2.49 -9.55 -17.99
N LEU A 13 1.42 -9.77 -17.23
CA LEU A 13 0.66 -8.68 -16.66
C LEU A 13 1.72 -7.89 -15.88
N LEU A 14 2.00 -6.68 -16.37
CA LEU A 14 2.78 -5.70 -15.64
C LEU A 14 1.91 -5.32 -14.44
N LEU A 15 1.97 -6.14 -13.39
CA LEU A 15 1.21 -5.94 -12.17
C LEU A 15 1.92 -4.83 -11.40
N ASP A 16 1.53 -3.59 -11.71
CA ASP A 16 1.97 -2.43 -10.95
C ASP A 16 1.44 -2.60 -9.53
N VAL A 17 2.33 -2.95 -8.61
CA VAL A 17 2.00 -3.17 -7.19
C VAL A 17 2.96 -2.39 -6.31
N THR A 18 2.48 -1.98 -5.13
CA THR A 18 3.33 -1.35 -4.12
C THR A 18 4.34 -2.37 -3.57
N PRO A 19 5.66 -2.11 -3.57
CA PRO A 19 6.65 -3.10 -3.12
C PRO A 19 6.66 -3.27 -1.59
N LEU A 20 6.22 -2.27 -0.84
CA LEU A 20 6.21 -2.24 0.62
C LEU A 20 4.88 -1.69 1.15
N SER A 21 4.56 -2.02 2.40
CA SER A 21 3.42 -1.39 3.07
C SER A 21 3.78 0.06 3.41
N LEU A 22 2.90 0.99 3.05
CA LEU A 22 3.03 2.41 3.36
C LEU A 22 2.03 2.75 4.46
N GLY A 23 2.39 3.66 5.36
CA GLY A 23 1.51 4.07 6.44
C GLY A 23 2.08 5.27 7.18
N ILE A 24 1.54 5.56 8.36
CA ILE A 24 2.09 6.54 9.29
C ILE A 24 2.39 5.91 10.65
N GLU A 25 3.37 6.46 11.35
CA GLU A 25 3.64 6.12 12.74
C GLU A 25 2.60 6.79 13.64
N THR A 26 1.96 6.01 14.51
CA THR A 26 0.95 6.48 15.48
C THR A 26 1.52 6.49 16.91
N MET A 27 0.77 7.08 17.85
CA MET A 27 1.19 7.16 19.25
C MET A 27 1.60 5.80 19.81
N GLY A 28 2.72 5.79 20.54
CA GLY A 28 3.31 4.55 21.06
C GLY A 28 4.31 3.88 20.12
N GLY A 29 4.72 4.54 19.03
CA GLY A 29 5.72 4.01 18.09
C GLY A 29 5.18 2.88 17.22
N VAL A 30 3.85 2.82 17.04
CA VAL A 30 3.19 1.74 16.30
C VAL A 30 2.94 2.20 14.87
N MET A 31 3.42 1.40 13.91
CA MET A 31 3.23 1.65 12.49
C MET A 31 1.81 1.27 12.04
N THR A 32 0.96 2.25 11.74
CA THR A 32 -0.36 2.02 11.15
C THR A 32 -0.26 2.06 9.64
N LYS A 33 -0.41 0.90 9.01
CA LYS A 33 -0.35 0.74 7.56
C LYS A 33 -1.64 1.25 6.91
N LEU A 34 -1.49 2.11 5.90
CA LEU A 34 -2.57 2.66 5.08
C LEU A 34 -2.71 1.93 3.75
N VAL A 35 -1.58 1.53 3.15
CA VAL A 35 -1.53 0.74 1.92
C VAL A 35 -0.66 -0.48 2.20
N GLU A 36 -1.18 -1.68 1.99
CA GLU A 36 -0.41 -2.90 2.19
C GLU A 36 0.60 -3.14 1.07
N LYS A 37 1.65 -3.90 1.35
CA LYS A 37 2.55 -4.39 0.31
C LYS A 37 1.77 -5.22 -0.71
N ASN A 38 2.22 -5.20 -1.95
CA ASN A 38 1.60 -5.87 -3.09
C ASN A 38 0.19 -5.36 -3.43
N THR A 39 -0.16 -4.12 -3.06
CA THR A 39 -1.43 -3.49 -3.47
C THR A 39 -1.31 -2.98 -4.90
N THR A 40 -2.27 -3.31 -5.77
CA THR A 40 -2.30 -2.85 -7.17
C THR A 40 -2.39 -1.32 -7.25
N ILE A 41 -1.55 -0.72 -8.09
CA ILE A 41 -1.49 0.71 -8.40
C ILE A 41 -2.29 0.95 -9.69
N PRO A 42 -3.07 2.04 -9.81
CA PRO A 42 -3.23 3.13 -8.85
C PRO A 42 -4.18 2.79 -7.70
N THR A 43 -3.79 3.16 -6.47
CA THR A 43 -4.61 3.02 -5.26
C THR A 43 -4.62 4.30 -4.44
N LYS A 44 -5.70 4.51 -3.66
CA LYS A 44 -5.84 5.61 -2.69
C LYS A 44 -6.32 5.03 -1.37
N ALA A 45 -5.64 5.37 -0.28
CA ALA A 45 -6.06 5.03 1.07
C ALA A 45 -6.26 6.33 1.87
N ALA A 46 -7.36 6.40 2.60
CA ALA A 46 -7.69 7.50 3.49
C ALA A 46 -8.17 6.93 4.83
N GLN A 47 -7.68 7.48 5.92
CA GLN A 47 -8.08 7.10 7.27
C GLN A 47 -8.10 8.36 8.12
N ASP A 48 -9.21 8.58 8.83
CA ASP A 48 -9.35 9.70 9.75
C ASP A 48 -8.70 9.34 11.09
N PHE A 49 -7.69 10.12 11.48
CA PHE A 49 -6.99 9.94 12.75
C PHE A 49 -7.57 10.89 13.81
N PRO A 50 -8.11 10.36 14.92
CA PRO A 50 -8.57 11.21 16.00
C PRO A 50 -7.39 11.90 16.68
N PRO A 51 -7.58 13.11 17.24
CA PRO A 51 -6.55 13.79 18.01
C PRO A 51 -6.08 12.94 19.22
N PRO A 52 -4.80 13.05 19.63
CA PRO A 52 -4.17 12.27 20.71
C PRO A 52 -4.93 12.14 22.05
N ARG A 53 -5.90 13.02 22.32
CA ARG A 53 -6.57 13.17 23.62
C ARG A 53 -8.09 13.02 23.54
N THR A 54 -8.62 12.42 22.48
CA THR A 54 -10.07 12.17 22.37
C THR A 54 -10.40 10.69 22.39
N THR A 55 -9.95 9.95 23.40
CA THR A 55 -10.64 8.74 23.83
C THR A 55 -11.74 9.19 24.80
N SER A 56 -12.93 9.51 24.29
CA SER A 56 -14.07 9.78 25.17
C SER A 56 -14.35 8.54 26.01
N PRO A 57 -14.39 8.62 27.35
CA PRO A 57 -14.98 7.56 28.14
C PRO A 57 -16.50 7.70 28.00
N ARG A 58 -17.13 6.71 27.39
CA ARG A 58 -18.52 6.37 27.72
C ARG A 58 -18.52 4.93 28.17
#